data_AF-A0A5C6RTY6-F1
#
_entry.id   AF-A0A5C6RTY6-F1
#
_cell.length_a   1.000
_cell.length_b   1.000
_cell.length_c   1.000
_cell.angle_alpha   90.00
_cell.angle_beta   90.00
_cell.angle_gamma   90.00
#
_symmetry.space_group_name_H-M   'P 1'
#
loop_
_entity.id
_entity.type
_entity.pdbx_description
1 polymer ?
#
loop_
_entity_poly.entity_id
_entity_poly.type
_entity_poly.pdbx_seq_one_letter_code
_entity_poly.pdbx_strand_id
1 'polypeptide(L)'
;MRKTLIIALVAVTFVGSNCYGQSFKDKLKAKAAAASKPGGNAAGAVKGGTTIHLMEAERGNTKLQLEEGENNGRKILAINGAMYTWQDEPSATLGKKIYFSTAGLYVMEYDANSWVSVMPDKQLGKGEFTKFMFSNFYSSDAAKVKTMTKAKVEAYASDLSKQIMAPSASGPSKGGNGTYSAATPIKFAGNAYEEMEVTFEEGAVKNIIIKLIKSGKDVSTDTYMHMPEFSKLIGTEIYANSRSHLNQYIFVDKPGVLIWAQYKHGGLGNQLWEKYDYYNVYAMDKQVVRGIIASEAKQKEIDAKVANWSKTIKDVEDKRRAAETADKIANQRLPKEGMVDNNLKAETLAAAQAWAASWKWVETVTKAYFTGADWYIVRHKLTGIILRREIRGVIVMSRPDGMCSFHYAVFAQEYDGSKYNKVYTAGITPGQIKLNCEHAK
;
A
#
# COMPACT_ATOMS: atom_id res chain seq x y z
N MET A 1 -1.32 -40.49 42.01
CA MET A 1 -2.02 -39.79 40.93
C MET A 1 -1.72 -38.30 41.00
N ARG A 2 -0.83 -37.80 40.13
CA ARG A 2 -0.66 -36.36 39.85
C ARG A 2 -0.41 -36.25 38.34
N LYS A 3 -1.35 -35.63 37.62
CA LYS A 3 -1.27 -35.41 36.17
C LYS A 3 -0.37 -34.20 35.92
N THR A 4 0.73 -34.44 35.23
CA THR A 4 1.60 -33.40 34.65
C THR A 4 0.93 -32.89 33.39
N LEU A 5 0.54 -31.60 33.37
CA LEU A 5 0.04 -30.93 32.16
C LEU A 5 1.23 -30.26 31.46
N ILE A 6 1.73 -30.89 30.40
CA ILE A 6 2.72 -30.31 29.50
C ILE A 6 1.95 -29.41 28.52
N ILE A 7 2.07 -28.09 28.68
CA ILE A 7 1.59 -27.12 27.69
C ILE A 7 2.69 -27.00 26.64
N ALA A 8 2.51 -27.67 25.51
CA ALA A 8 3.32 -27.46 24.32
C ALA A 8 2.97 -26.11 23.71
N LEU A 9 3.87 -25.13 23.86
CA LEU A 9 3.81 -23.85 23.18
C LEU A 9 4.16 -24.09 21.70
N VAL A 10 3.15 -24.36 20.87
CA VAL A 10 3.34 -24.39 19.41
C VAL A 10 3.47 -22.93 18.95
N ALA A 11 4.70 -22.49 18.76
CA ALA A 11 5.00 -21.28 18.02
C ALA A 11 4.57 -21.50 16.56
N VAL A 12 3.34 -21.10 16.22
CA VAL A 12 2.94 -20.95 14.83
C VAL A 12 3.67 -19.73 14.30
N THR A 13 4.77 -19.97 13.61
CA THR A 13 5.40 -19.00 12.71
C THR A 13 4.41 -18.69 11.59
N PHE A 14 3.55 -17.70 11.82
CA PHE A 14 2.76 -17.08 10.75
C PHE A 14 3.74 -16.36 9.82
N VAL A 15 4.11 -17.02 8.73
CA VAL A 15 4.78 -16.38 7.60
C VAL A 15 3.72 -15.50 6.93
N GLY A 16 3.67 -14.24 7.35
CA GLY A 16 2.78 -13.23 6.80
C GLY A 16 2.91 -13.18 5.28
N SER A 17 1.87 -13.66 4.58
CA SER A 17 1.75 -13.56 3.14
C SER A 17 1.34 -12.13 2.80
N ASN A 18 2.31 -11.21 2.83
CA ASN A 18 2.06 -9.80 2.57
C ASN A 18 1.54 -9.61 1.14
N CYS A 19 0.31 -9.08 1.02
CA CYS A 19 -0.29 -8.59 -0.22
C CYS A 19 0.51 -7.38 -0.73
N TYR A 20 1.63 -7.59 -1.42
CA TYR A 20 2.39 -6.50 -2.03
C TYR A 20 1.85 -6.23 -3.43
N GLY A 21 1.01 -5.19 -3.55
CA GLY A 21 0.87 -4.49 -4.83
C GLY A 21 2.24 -3.94 -5.20
N GLN A 22 2.82 -4.40 -6.31
CA GLN A 22 3.97 -3.70 -6.90
C GLN A 22 3.50 -2.28 -7.21
N SER A 23 4.19 -1.28 -6.66
CA SER A 23 3.72 0.08 -6.81
C SER A 23 3.75 0.50 -8.27
N PHE A 24 2.73 1.26 -8.64
CA PHE A 24 2.66 1.88 -9.95
C PHE A 24 3.84 2.87 -10.16
N LYS A 25 4.37 3.46 -9.07
CA LYS A 25 5.55 4.33 -9.01
C LYS A 25 6.86 3.64 -9.44
N ASP A 26 6.96 2.32 -9.21
CA ASP A 26 8.16 1.53 -9.56
C ASP A 26 8.16 1.04 -11.02
N LYS A 27 7.00 0.96 -11.68
CA LYS A 27 6.90 0.57 -13.10
C LYS A 27 7.45 1.63 -14.07
N LEU A 28 7.62 2.88 -13.64
CA LEU A 28 8.34 3.91 -14.40
C LEU A 28 9.84 3.59 -14.55
N LYS A 29 10.42 2.68 -13.75
CA LYS A 29 11.84 2.33 -13.79
C LYS A 29 12.16 0.94 -14.34
N ALA A 30 11.19 0.03 -14.41
CA ALA A 30 11.46 -1.37 -14.77
C ALA A 30 11.25 -1.72 -16.26
N LYS A 31 10.97 -0.75 -17.13
CA LYS A 31 10.63 -0.99 -18.55
C LYS A 31 11.86 -1.04 -19.46
N ALA A 32 12.83 -1.91 -19.13
CA ALA A 32 14.01 -2.16 -19.97
C ALA A 32 14.47 -3.64 -20.04
N ALA A 33 13.79 -4.60 -19.43
CA ALA A 33 14.25 -6.00 -19.50
C ALA A 33 13.11 -7.02 -19.38
N ALA A 34 12.61 -7.50 -20.52
CA ALA A 34 12.11 -8.88 -20.68
C ALA A 34 11.71 -9.11 -22.15
N ALA A 35 12.66 -9.57 -22.96
CA ALA A 35 12.40 -10.20 -24.25
C ALA A 35 12.19 -11.71 -24.04
N SER A 36 11.07 -12.23 -24.53
CA SER A 36 10.64 -13.63 -24.41
C SER A 36 11.41 -14.59 -25.34
N LYS A 37 11.70 -15.80 -24.86
CA LYS A 37 12.13 -16.95 -25.68
C LYS A 37 10.90 -17.67 -26.28
N PRO A 38 10.91 -18.09 -27.56
CA PRO A 38 9.82 -18.85 -28.14
C PRO A 38 10.04 -20.36 -28.00
N GLY A 39 9.06 -21.06 -27.44
CA GLY A 39 8.93 -22.52 -27.52
C GLY A 39 8.08 -22.90 -28.73
N GLY A 40 8.65 -23.65 -29.66
CA GLY A 40 7.97 -24.11 -30.88
C GLY A 40 7.07 -25.30 -30.61
N ASN A 41 5.87 -25.29 -31.21
CA ASN A 41 5.05 -26.48 -31.38
C ASN A 41 4.81 -26.70 -32.89
N ALA A 42 4.97 -27.95 -33.31
CA ALA A 42 4.91 -28.40 -34.68
C ALA A 42 3.46 -28.42 -35.22
N ALA A 43 3.33 -28.10 -36.50
CA ALA A 43 2.07 -28.00 -37.24
C ALA A 43 1.56 -29.37 -37.70
N GLY A 44 0.24 -29.58 -37.56
CA GLY A 44 -0.51 -30.54 -38.35
C GLY A 44 -1.06 -29.85 -39.59
N ALA A 45 -0.80 -30.40 -40.77
CA ALA A 45 -1.33 -29.88 -42.04
C ALA A 45 -2.79 -30.32 -42.24
N VAL A 46 -3.67 -29.37 -42.59
CA VAL A 46 -5.06 -29.65 -42.98
C VAL A 46 -5.40 -28.88 -44.26
N LYS A 47 -6.05 -29.59 -45.20
CA LYS A 47 -6.57 -29.10 -46.49
C LYS A 47 -8.00 -28.58 -46.27
N GLY A 48 -8.27 -27.29 -46.52
CA GLY A 48 -9.63 -26.74 -46.45
C GLY A 48 -9.78 -25.21 -46.32
N GLY A 49 -8.71 -24.47 -46.01
CA GLY A 49 -8.77 -23.03 -45.75
C GLY A 49 -9.07 -22.12 -46.95
N THR A 50 -9.45 -20.87 -46.64
CA THR A 50 -9.60 -19.79 -47.62
C THR A 50 -8.22 -19.32 -48.06
N THR A 51 -7.98 -19.26 -49.37
CA THR A 51 -6.73 -18.72 -49.91
C THR A 51 -6.71 -17.19 -49.77
N ILE A 52 -5.71 -16.68 -49.08
CA ILE A 52 -5.48 -15.25 -48.86
C ILE A 52 -4.20 -14.81 -49.56
N HIS A 53 -4.22 -13.60 -50.12
CA HIS A 53 -3.11 -12.91 -50.75
C HIS A 53 -2.41 -12.00 -49.75
N LEU A 54 -1.09 -11.85 -49.89
CA LEU A 54 -0.24 -11.11 -48.96
C LEU A 54 0.33 -9.85 -49.60
N MET A 55 0.38 -8.75 -48.84
CA MET A 55 1.02 -7.50 -49.26
C MET A 55 2.53 -7.67 -49.42
N GLU A 56 3.18 -8.29 -48.44
CA GLU A 56 4.59 -8.69 -48.52
C GLU A 56 4.71 -10.22 -48.44
N ALA A 57 5.62 -10.79 -49.24
CA ALA A 57 5.82 -12.24 -49.27
C ALA A 57 6.41 -12.75 -47.94
N GLU A 58 5.82 -13.81 -47.40
CA GLU A 58 6.29 -14.44 -46.16
C GLU A 58 6.99 -15.76 -46.47
N ARG A 59 8.30 -15.81 -46.19
CA ARG A 59 9.16 -16.98 -46.50
C ARG A 59 9.04 -17.41 -47.97
N GLY A 60 8.95 -16.43 -48.88
CA GLY A 60 8.79 -16.64 -50.32
C GLY A 60 7.34 -16.89 -50.77
N ASN A 61 6.37 -16.99 -49.87
CA ASN A 61 4.97 -17.23 -50.22
C ASN A 61 4.21 -15.91 -50.39
N THR A 62 3.48 -15.78 -51.50
CA THR A 62 2.58 -14.64 -51.77
C THR A 62 1.12 -14.95 -51.50
N LYS A 63 0.82 -16.22 -51.16
CA LYS A 63 -0.50 -16.72 -50.79
C LYS A 63 -0.39 -17.66 -49.60
N LEU A 64 -1.36 -17.63 -48.70
CA LEU A 64 -1.46 -18.53 -47.55
C LEU A 64 -2.89 -19.09 -47.45
N GLN A 65 -3.05 -20.16 -46.66
CA GLN A 65 -4.37 -20.69 -46.29
C GLN A 65 -4.75 -20.21 -44.90
N LEU A 66 -5.97 -19.69 -44.77
CA LEU A 66 -6.54 -19.19 -43.53
C LEU A 66 -7.80 -19.97 -43.19
N GLU A 67 -7.92 -20.39 -41.94
CA GLU A 67 -9.07 -21.16 -41.43
C GLU A 67 -9.41 -20.73 -40.00
N GLU A 68 -10.69 -20.42 -39.74
CA GLU A 68 -11.20 -20.26 -38.38
C GLU A 68 -11.69 -21.61 -37.87
N GLY A 69 -11.40 -21.92 -36.61
CA GLY A 69 -11.82 -23.19 -36.01
C GLY A 69 -11.84 -23.15 -34.50
N GLU A 70 -11.92 -24.33 -33.90
CA GLU A 70 -11.88 -24.51 -32.46
C GLU A 70 -10.79 -25.53 -32.10
N ASN A 71 -10.05 -25.27 -31.03
CA ASN A 71 -9.09 -26.20 -30.47
C ASN A 71 -9.20 -26.19 -28.94
N ASN A 72 -9.56 -27.33 -28.35
CA ASN A 72 -9.76 -27.51 -26.91
C ASN A 72 -10.72 -26.45 -26.28
N GLY A 73 -11.88 -26.22 -26.90
CA GLY A 73 -12.86 -25.25 -26.38
C GLY A 73 -12.48 -23.79 -26.64
N ARG A 74 -11.40 -23.52 -27.38
CA ARG A 74 -10.95 -22.16 -27.70
C ARG A 74 -11.07 -21.90 -29.18
N LYS A 75 -11.69 -20.78 -29.53
CA LYS A 75 -11.72 -20.29 -30.91
C LYS A 75 -10.31 -19.91 -31.36
N ILE A 76 -9.91 -20.39 -32.52
CA ILE A 76 -8.59 -20.17 -33.12
C ILE A 76 -8.71 -19.70 -34.56
N LEU A 77 -7.64 -19.05 -35.02
CA LEU A 77 -7.36 -18.80 -36.42
C LEU A 77 -6.07 -19.54 -36.77
N ALA A 78 -6.10 -20.39 -37.79
CA ALA A 78 -4.94 -21.07 -38.33
C ALA A 78 -4.53 -20.42 -39.65
N ILE A 79 -3.27 -20.00 -39.76
CA ILE A 79 -2.69 -19.48 -41.00
C ILE A 79 -1.49 -20.35 -41.36
N ASN A 80 -1.62 -21.17 -42.40
CA ASN A 80 -0.59 -22.11 -42.86
C ASN A 80 0.05 -22.93 -41.70
N GLY A 81 -0.79 -23.44 -40.79
CA GLY A 81 -0.37 -24.22 -39.62
C GLY A 81 0.06 -23.40 -38.39
N ALA A 82 0.23 -22.08 -38.49
CA ALA A 82 0.43 -21.22 -37.33
C ALA A 82 -0.91 -20.92 -36.65
N MET A 83 -1.01 -21.18 -35.35
CA MET A 83 -2.24 -20.98 -34.57
C MET A 83 -2.22 -19.65 -33.81
N TYR A 84 -3.34 -18.95 -33.89
CA TYR A 84 -3.62 -17.73 -33.15
C TYR A 84 -4.89 -17.94 -32.32
N THR A 85 -4.86 -17.53 -31.06
CA THR A 85 -5.99 -17.71 -30.13
C THR A 85 -6.86 -16.47 -30.12
N TRP A 86 -8.18 -16.68 -30.20
CA TRP A 86 -9.18 -15.62 -30.10
C TRP A 86 -9.00 -14.79 -28.82
N GLN A 87 -9.20 -13.49 -28.94
CA GLN A 87 -9.08 -12.52 -27.85
C GLN A 87 -10.46 -11.95 -27.51
N ASP A 88 -11.22 -12.64 -26.64
CA ASP A 88 -12.61 -12.29 -26.30
C ASP A 88 -12.79 -10.81 -25.94
N GLU A 89 -12.02 -10.31 -24.98
CA GLU A 89 -12.19 -8.95 -24.45
C GLU A 89 -11.81 -7.86 -25.47
N PRO A 90 -10.63 -7.91 -26.13
CA PRO A 90 -10.33 -7.00 -27.24
C PRO A 90 -11.34 -7.07 -28.38
N SER A 91 -11.81 -8.26 -28.73
CA SER A 91 -12.74 -8.44 -29.83
C SER A 91 -14.12 -7.85 -29.55
N ALA A 92 -14.65 -8.09 -28.35
CA ALA A 92 -15.90 -7.48 -27.91
C ALA A 92 -15.79 -5.96 -27.84
N THR A 93 -14.68 -5.44 -27.30
CA THR A 93 -14.49 -3.99 -27.11
C THR A 93 -14.37 -3.24 -28.43
N LEU A 94 -13.65 -3.82 -29.41
CA LEU A 94 -13.39 -3.16 -30.69
C LEU A 94 -14.43 -3.51 -31.76
N GLY A 95 -15.30 -4.49 -31.51
CA GLY A 95 -16.22 -5.01 -32.52
C GLY A 95 -15.48 -5.63 -33.71
N LYS A 96 -14.30 -6.23 -33.46
CA LYS A 96 -13.41 -6.80 -34.47
C LYS A 96 -12.94 -8.17 -34.06
N LYS A 97 -12.78 -9.09 -35.00
CA LYS A 97 -12.13 -10.37 -34.73
C LYS A 97 -10.63 -10.15 -34.50
N ILE A 98 -10.14 -10.52 -33.32
CA ILE A 98 -8.75 -10.32 -32.92
C ILE A 98 -8.21 -11.64 -32.40
N TYR A 99 -7.10 -12.07 -32.97
CA TYR A 99 -6.39 -13.27 -32.57
C TYR A 99 -4.94 -12.92 -32.19
N PHE A 100 -4.36 -13.70 -31.28
CA PHE A 100 -2.99 -13.49 -30.79
C PHE A 100 -2.22 -14.80 -30.73
N SER A 101 -0.95 -14.77 -31.12
CA SER A 101 -0.04 -15.92 -30.98
C SER A 101 0.93 -15.72 -29.82
N THR A 102 1.45 -16.83 -29.28
CA THR A 102 2.50 -16.82 -28.25
C THR A 102 3.80 -16.18 -28.73
N ALA A 103 4.00 -16.08 -30.05
CA ALA A 103 5.12 -15.38 -30.66
C ALA A 103 4.96 -13.85 -30.64
N GLY A 104 3.85 -13.30 -30.16
CA GLY A 104 3.63 -11.85 -30.08
C GLY A 104 2.97 -11.25 -31.32
N LEU A 105 2.48 -12.06 -32.27
CA LEU A 105 1.75 -11.58 -33.43
C LEU A 105 0.25 -11.48 -33.15
N TYR A 106 -0.34 -10.37 -33.56
CA TYR A 106 -1.79 -10.20 -33.67
C TYR A 106 -2.24 -10.38 -35.10
N VAL A 107 -3.40 -11.02 -35.28
CA VAL A 107 -4.17 -10.99 -36.53
C VAL A 107 -5.51 -10.34 -36.23
N MET A 108 -5.73 -9.16 -36.81
CA MET A 108 -6.87 -8.28 -36.54
C MET A 108 -7.71 -8.13 -37.80
N GLU A 109 -9.01 -8.33 -37.68
CA GLU A 109 -9.94 -8.12 -38.78
C GLU A 109 -9.91 -6.65 -39.21
N TYR A 110 -9.64 -6.43 -40.49
CA TYR A 110 -9.79 -5.13 -41.13
C TYR A 110 -11.26 -4.96 -41.55
N ASP A 111 -11.76 -5.96 -42.29
CA ASP A 111 -13.16 -6.19 -42.64
C ASP A 111 -13.41 -7.67 -42.95
N ALA A 112 -14.61 -8.01 -43.42
CA ALA A 112 -15.08 -9.39 -43.59
C ALA A 112 -14.12 -10.31 -44.38
N ASN A 113 -13.31 -9.76 -45.27
CA ASN A 113 -12.44 -10.52 -46.18
C ASN A 113 -10.96 -10.18 -46.02
N SER A 114 -10.59 -9.39 -45.01
CA SER A 114 -9.24 -8.84 -44.89
C SER A 114 -8.77 -8.72 -43.44
N TRP A 115 -7.47 -8.92 -43.25
CA TRP A 115 -6.83 -8.97 -41.94
C TRP A 115 -5.52 -8.20 -41.94
N VAL A 116 -5.22 -7.60 -40.79
CA VAL A 116 -3.94 -6.96 -40.48
C VAL A 116 -3.17 -7.88 -39.54
N SER A 117 -1.97 -8.26 -39.94
CA SER A 117 -1.07 -9.10 -39.13
C SER A 117 0.10 -8.26 -38.65
N VAL A 118 0.27 -8.10 -37.34
CA VAL A 118 1.27 -7.18 -36.76
C VAL A 118 1.96 -7.76 -35.54
N MET A 119 3.23 -7.39 -35.35
CA MET A 119 4.00 -7.67 -34.15
C MET A 119 4.42 -6.34 -33.50
N PRO A 120 3.56 -5.75 -32.63
CA PRO A 120 3.80 -4.45 -32.03
C PRO A 120 4.79 -4.49 -30.85
N ASP A 121 5.23 -3.31 -30.41
CA ASP A 121 6.12 -3.13 -29.25
C ASP A 121 5.45 -3.37 -27.88
N LYS A 122 4.12 -3.47 -27.86
CA LYS A 122 3.31 -3.63 -26.63
C LYS A 122 2.15 -4.59 -26.88
N GLN A 123 1.64 -5.18 -25.81
CA GLN A 123 0.39 -5.95 -25.88
C GLN A 123 -0.81 -5.02 -26.00
N LEU A 124 -1.83 -5.45 -26.76
CA LEU A 124 -3.07 -4.72 -26.96
C LEU A 124 -3.75 -4.44 -25.61
N GLY A 125 -4.19 -3.20 -25.39
CA GLY A 125 -4.81 -2.76 -24.13
C GLY A 125 -3.83 -2.56 -22.97
N LYS A 126 -2.52 -2.69 -23.17
CA LYS A 126 -1.47 -2.31 -22.19
C LYS A 126 -0.68 -1.06 -22.60
N GLY A 127 -0.95 -0.51 -23.78
CA GLY A 127 -0.39 0.74 -24.29
C GLY A 127 -0.64 0.90 -25.79
N GLU A 128 -0.44 2.10 -26.30
CA GLU A 128 -0.49 2.38 -27.74
C GLU A 128 0.63 1.66 -28.48
N PHE A 129 0.32 1.11 -29.65
CA PHE A 129 1.33 0.58 -30.56
C PHE A 129 2.04 1.72 -31.25
N THR A 130 3.35 1.78 -31.08
CA THR A 130 4.19 2.87 -31.60
C THR A 130 5.30 2.35 -32.50
N LYS A 131 5.65 1.07 -32.39
CA LYS A 131 6.66 0.41 -33.23
C LYS A 131 6.19 -0.99 -33.57
N PHE A 132 6.55 -1.45 -34.77
CA PHE A 132 6.17 -2.75 -35.29
C PHE A 132 7.42 -3.49 -35.77
N MET A 133 7.66 -4.67 -35.24
CA MET A 133 8.72 -5.58 -35.73
C MET A 133 8.29 -6.29 -37.01
N PHE A 134 6.98 -6.42 -37.20
CA PHE A 134 6.36 -7.05 -38.35
C PHE A 134 5.00 -6.41 -38.60
N SER A 135 4.64 -6.23 -39.86
CA SER A 135 3.33 -5.74 -40.28
C SER A 135 3.05 -6.22 -41.71
N ASN A 136 1.92 -6.89 -41.91
CA ASN A 136 1.48 -7.38 -43.21
C ASN A 136 -0.05 -7.28 -43.33
N PHE A 137 -0.54 -7.33 -44.56
CA PHE A 137 -1.97 -7.32 -44.88
C PHE A 137 -2.34 -8.57 -45.63
N TYR A 138 -3.41 -9.22 -45.18
CA TYR A 138 -3.96 -10.43 -45.76
C TYR A 138 -5.36 -10.16 -46.30
N SER A 139 -5.67 -10.64 -47.50
CA SER A 139 -7.02 -10.48 -48.07
C SER A 139 -7.29 -11.57 -49.09
N SER A 140 -8.53 -12.04 -49.17
CA SER A 140 -8.96 -12.91 -50.28
C SER A 140 -9.04 -12.14 -51.62
N ASP A 141 -9.15 -10.81 -51.58
CA ASP A 141 -9.06 -9.93 -52.75
C ASP A 141 -7.61 -9.48 -53.01
N ALA A 142 -7.02 -10.01 -54.09
CA ALA A 142 -5.67 -9.68 -54.56
C ALA A 142 -5.50 -8.23 -55.03
N ALA A 143 -6.55 -7.58 -55.55
CA ALA A 143 -6.47 -6.19 -56.01
C ALA A 143 -6.33 -5.27 -54.80
N LYS A 144 -7.10 -5.52 -53.74
CA LYS A 144 -7.03 -4.78 -52.48
C LYS A 144 -5.65 -4.83 -51.84
N VAL A 145 -5.01 -6.00 -51.84
CA VAL A 145 -3.64 -6.18 -51.34
C VAL A 145 -2.65 -5.20 -51.98
N LYS A 146 -2.76 -4.98 -53.31
CA LYS A 146 -1.88 -4.05 -54.05
C LYS A 146 -2.06 -2.59 -53.65
N THR A 147 -3.20 -2.22 -53.06
CA THR A 147 -3.50 -0.85 -52.61
C THR A 147 -3.05 -0.57 -51.18
N MET A 148 -2.69 -1.63 -50.45
CA MET A 148 -2.23 -1.54 -49.08
C MET A 148 -0.74 -1.27 -49.01
N THR A 149 -0.35 -0.57 -47.96
CA THR A 149 1.05 -0.28 -47.64
C THR A 149 1.29 -0.59 -46.18
N LYS A 150 2.54 -0.85 -45.84
CA LYS A 150 2.96 -1.07 -44.45
C LYS A 150 2.48 0.04 -43.51
N ALA A 151 2.58 1.30 -43.94
CA ALA A 151 2.11 2.44 -43.18
C ALA A 151 0.59 2.42 -42.90
N LYS A 152 -0.25 2.00 -43.87
CA LYS A 152 -1.70 1.86 -43.64
C LYS A 152 -2.02 0.75 -42.65
N VAL A 153 -1.29 -0.36 -42.74
CA VAL A 153 -1.44 -1.51 -41.83
C VAL A 153 -1.07 -1.13 -40.40
N GLU A 154 0.07 -0.46 -40.23
CA GLU A 154 0.55 0.00 -38.93
C GLU A 154 -0.35 1.09 -38.34
N ALA A 155 -0.81 2.06 -39.15
CA ALA A 155 -1.76 3.07 -38.71
C ALA A 155 -3.07 2.46 -38.21
N TYR A 156 -3.63 1.49 -38.95
CA TYR A 156 -4.83 0.77 -38.54
C TYR A 156 -4.66 0.06 -37.19
N ALA A 157 -3.55 -0.67 -37.02
CA ALA A 157 -3.27 -1.36 -35.76
C ALA A 157 -3.03 -0.38 -34.60
N SER A 158 -2.32 0.72 -34.84
CA SER A 158 -2.15 1.80 -33.86
C SER A 158 -3.48 2.42 -33.46
N ASP A 159 -4.39 2.67 -34.40
CA ASP A 159 -5.69 3.27 -34.11
C ASP A 159 -6.59 2.33 -33.30
N LEU A 160 -6.62 1.03 -33.60
CA LEU A 160 -7.29 0.05 -32.74
C LEU A 160 -6.68 0.02 -31.32
N SER A 161 -5.36 0.12 -31.22
CA SER A 161 -4.68 0.15 -29.91
C SER A 161 -5.02 1.41 -29.10
N LYS A 162 -5.29 2.54 -29.75
CA LYS A 162 -5.80 3.75 -29.09
C LYS A 162 -7.26 3.59 -28.71
N GLN A 163 -8.08 3.06 -29.61
CA GLN A 163 -9.51 2.89 -29.41
C GLN A 163 -9.84 2.00 -28.21
N ILE A 164 -9.10 0.88 -28.02
CA ILE A 164 -9.32 -0.01 -26.88
C ILE A 164 -8.95 0.63 -25.53
N MET A 165 -8.10 1.66 -25.55
CA MET A 165 -7.72 2.45 -24.37
C MET A 165 -8.60 3.70 -24.16
N ALA A 166 -9.38 4.09 -25.16
CA ALA A 166 -10.28 5.24 -25.04
C ALA A 166 -11.38 4.93 -24.02
N PRO A 167 -11.88 5.94 -23.27
CA PRO A 167 -12.98 5.74 -22.33
C PRO A 167 -14.23 5.15 -23.01
N SER A 168 -14.99 4.30 -22.29
CA SER A 168 -16.16 3.67 -22.88
C SER A 168 -17.24 4.71 -23.21
N ALA A 169 -17.90 4.55 -24.34
CA ALA A 169 -19.04 5.39 -24.72
C ALA A 169 -20.28 5.14 -23.81
N SER A 170 -20.28 4.06 -23.03
CA SER A 170 -21.34 3.65 -22.10
C SER A 170 -21.49 4.54 -20.85
N GLY A 171 -20.68 5.59 -20.71
CA GLY A 171 -20.71 6.51 -19.58
C GLY A 171 -20.03 5.93 -18.32
N PRO A 172 -19.78 6.76 -17.30
CA PRO A 172 -19.11 6.32 -16.08
C PRO A 172 -19.93 5.22 -15.38
N SER A 173 -19.26 4.17 -14.93
CA SER A 173 -19.88 3.13 -14.09
C SER A 173 -20.60 3.77 -12.91
N LYS A 174 -21.78 3.24 -12.53
CA LYS A 174 -22.57 3.74 -11.38
C LYS A 174 -21.84 3.64 -10.03
N GLY A 175 -20.67 3.01 -9.98
CA GLY A 175 -19.95 2.68 -8.75
C GLY A 175 -20.69 1.62 -7.93
N GLY A 176 -20.14 1.30 -6.76
CA GLY A 176 -20.72 0.33 -5.83
C GLY A 176 -20.15 -1.08 -6.01
N ASN A 177 -20.98 -2.08 -5.74
CA ASN A 177 -20.54 -3.48 -5.65
C ASN A 177 -20.23 -4.05 -7.04
N GLY A 178 -19.21 -4.90 -7.13
CA GLY A 178 -18.92 -5.71 -8.30
C GLY A 178 -17.43 -5.90 -8.56
N THR A 179 -17.11 -6.29 -9.79
CA THR A 179 -15.73 -6.53 -10.22
C THR A 179 -15.01 -5.23 -10.56
N TYR A 180 -13.82 -5.04 -10.00
CA TYR A 180 -12.93 -3.93 -10.29
C TYR A 180 -11.63 -4.44 -10.91
N SER A 181 -11.18 -3.80 -11.97
CA SER A 181 -9.87 -4.00 -12.59
C SER A 181 -8.78 -3.19 -11.88
N ALA A 182 -7.60 -3.78 -11.69
CA ALA A 182 -6.44 -3.15 -11.09
C ALA A 182 -5.48 -2.55 -12.13
N ALA A 183 -4.97 -1.33 -11.88
CA ALA A 183 -3.95 -0.72 -12.73
C ALA A 183 -2.62 -1.48 -12.71
N THR A 184 -2.28 -2.08 -11.58
CA THR A 184 -1.21 -3.07 -11.50
C THR A 184 -1.73 -4.32 -10.82
N PRO A 185 -1.41 -5.53 -11.35
CA PRO A 185 -1.88 -6.77 -10.77
C PRO A 185 -1.47 -6.87 -9.29
N ILE A 186 -2.43 -7.25 -8.46
CA ILE A 186 -2.22 -7.48 -7.02
C ILE A 186 -1.52 -8.83 -6.89
N LYS A 187 -0.38 -8.87 -6.19
CA LYS A 187 0.33 -10.15 -5.96
C LYS A 187 -0.08 -10.74 -4.63
N PHE A 188 -0.58 -11.97 -4.66
CA PHE A 188 -0.96 -12.72 -3.47
C PHE A 188 -0.66 -14.22 -3.65
N ALA A 189 0.02 -14.81 -2.67
CA ALA A 189 0.44 -16.21 -2.68
C ALA A 189 1.10 -16.65 -4.01
N GLY A 190 2.00 -15.82 -4.55
CA GLY A 190 2.71 -16.07 -5.82
C GLY A 190 1.87 -15.88 -7.09
N ASN A 191 0.58 -15.57 -6.97
CA ASN A 191 -0.32 -15.31 -8.09
C ASN A 191 -0.50 -13.80 -8.30
N ALA A 192 -0.78 -13.39 -9.54
CA ALA A 192 -1.10 -12.02 -9.90
C ALA A 192 -2.57 -11.92 -10.29
N TYR A 193 -3.29 -10.98 -9.66
CA TYR A 193 -4.73 -10.76 -9.86
C TYR A 193 -4.93 -9.41 -10.55
N GLU A 194 -5.47 -9.42 -11.76
CA GLU A 194 -5.81 -8.19 -12.50
C GLU A 194 -7.18 -7.63 -12.09
N GLU A 195 -8.02 -8.44 -11.46
CA GLU A 195 -9.40 -8.11 -11.08
C GLU A 195 -9.66 -8.57 -9.64
N MET A 196 -10.61 -7.90 -8.98
CA MET A 196 -11.03 -8.19 -7.61
C MET A 196 -12.53 -7.91 -7.46
N GLU A 197 -13.17 -8.60 -6.53
CA GLU A 197 -14.55 -8.30 -6.14
C GLU A 197 -14.55 -7.27 -5.03
N VAL A 198 -15.29 -6.18 -5.22
CA VAL A 198 -15.43 -5.10 -4.24
C VAL A 198 -16.88 -5.05 -3.77
N THR A 199 -17.07 -5.03 -2.45
CA THR A 199 -18.39 -4.89 -1.82
C THR A 199 -18.35 -3.71 -0.86
N PHE A 200 -19.26 -2.76 -1.05
CA PHE A 200 -19.61 -1.70 -0.13
C PHE A 200 -20.72 -2.23 0.79
N GLU A 201 -20.43 -2.27 2.08
CA GLU A 201 -21.39 -2.63 3.10
C GLU A 201 -21.89 -1.37 3.80
N GLU A 202 -23.18 -1.12 3.67
CA GLU A 202 -23.89 -0.08 4.41
C GLU A 202 -24.47 -0.73 5.68
N GLY A 203 -23.82 -0.48 6.81
CA GLY A 203 -24.21 -0.99 8.12
C GLY A 203 -23.94 0.05 9.22
N ALA A 204 -23.93 -0.39 10.49
CA ALA A 204 -23.57 0.49 11.61
C ALA A 204 -22.17 1.11 11.45
N VAL A 205 -21.27 0.39 10.77
CA VAL A 205 -19.99 0.89 10.26
C VAL A 205 -19.97 0.62 8.75
N LYS A 206 -19.77 1.67 7.96
CA LYS A 206 -19.57 1.54 6.52
C LYS A 206 -18.24 0.84 6.24
N ASN A 207 -18.24 -0.18 5.40
CA ASN A 207 -17.04 -0.92 5.04
C ASN A 207 -16.90 -1.11 3.53
N ILE A 208 -15.66 -1.27 3.08
CA ILE A 208 -15.32 -1.86 1.78
C ILE A 208 -14.64 -3.19 2.03
N ILE A 209 -15.16 -4.25 1.41
CA ILE A 209 -14.53 -5.57 1.37
C ILE A 209 -13.97 -5.78 -0.02
N ILE A 210 -12.68 -6.10 -0.09
CA ILE A 210 -11.98 -6.46 -1.33
C ILE A 210 -11.61 -7.94 -1.27
N LYS A 211 -12.07 -8.71 -2.26
CA LYS A 211 -11.80 -10.14 -2.38
C LYS A 211 -11.00 -10.44 -3.64
N LEU A 212 -9.95 -11.24 -3.48
CA LEU A 212 -9.27 -11.85 -4.62
C LEU A 212 -9.90 -13.20 -4.89
N ILE A 213 -10.32 -13.42 -6.14
CA ILE A 213 -11.00 -14.65 -6.57
C ILE A 213 -10.03 -15.48 -7.42
N LYS A 214 -9.93 -16.78 -7.14
CA LYS A 214 -9.25 -17.76 -7.99
C LYS A 214 -10.14 -18.97 -8.20
N SER A 215 -10.42 -19.31 -9.46
CA SER A 215 -11.28 -20.46 -9.81
C SER A 215 -12.63 -20.45 -9.08
N GLY A 216 -13.27 -19.28 -8.99
CA GLY A 216 -14.56 -19.11 -8.32
C GLY A 216 -14.54 -19.17 -6.79
N LYS A 217 -13.35 -19.22 -6.17
CA LYS A 217 -13.19 -19.23 -4.71
C LYS A 217 -12.45 -18.00 -4.21
N ASP A 218 -12.88 -17.47 -3.08
CA ASP A 218 -12.18 -16.44 -2.34
C ASP A 218 -10.84 -17.00 -1.85
N VAL A 219 -9.74 -16.32 -2.19
CA VAL A 219 -8.38 -16.69 -1.75
C VAL A 219 -7.75 -15.65 -0.85
N SER A 220 -8.25 -14.41 -0.87
CA SER A 220 -7.87 -13.36 0.06
C SER A 220 -9.05 -12.42 0.29
N THR A 221 -9.14 -11.84 1.49
CA THR A 221 -10.14 -10.84 1.85
C THR A 221 -9.51 -9.74 2.69
N ASP A 222 -9.65 -8.50 2.24
CA ASP A 222 -9.24 -7.31 2.97
C ASP A 222 -10.50 -6.48 3.28
N THR A 223 -10.64 -6.06 4.54
CA THR A 223 -11.73 -5.19 4.99
C THR A 223 -11.17 -3.81 5.29
N TYR A 224 -11.84 -2.78 4.79
CA TYR A 224 -11.52 -1.38 5.02
C TYR A 224 -12.70 -0.69 5.69
N MET A 225 -12.46 -0.03 6.82
CA MET A 225 -13.46 0.63 7.65
C MET A 225 -13.49 2.12 7.34
N HIS A 226 -14.69 2.68 7.17
CA HIS A 226 -14.87 4.09 6.84
C HIS A 226 -14.30 5.03 7.91
N MET A 227 -13.65 6.09 7.47
CA MET A 227 -13.06 7.15 8.30
C MET A 227 -13.88 8.44 8.15
N PRO A 228 -15.00 8.61 8.87
CA PRO A 228 -15.94 9.71 8.60
C PRO A 228 -15.34 11.10 8.81
N GLU A 229 -14.49 11.27 9.82
CA GLU A 229 -13.86 12.58 10.11
C GLU A 229 -12.90 12.99 9.00
N PHE A 230 -12.03 12.07 8.56
CA PHE A 230 -11.09 12.34 7.48
C PHE A 230 -11.84 12.52 6.16
N SER A 231 -12.88 11.72 5.92
CA SER A 231 -13.68 11.80 4.70
C SER A 231 -14.38 13.16 4.58
N LYS A 232 -14.97 13.64 5.68
CA LYS A 232 -15.58 14.97 5.75
C LYS A 232 -14.55 16.07 5.50
N LEU A 233 -13.33 15.92 6.00
CA LEU A 233 -12.28 16.92 5.90
C LEU A 233 -11.82 17.15 4.45
N ILE A 234 -11.71 16.08 3.66
CA ILE A 234 -11.20 16.16 2.28
C ILE A 234 -12.28 16.05 1.20
N GLY A 235 -13.54 15.86 1.59
CA GLY A 235 -14.69 15.79 0.68
C GLY A 235 -14.72 14.53 -0.19
N THR A 236 -14.04 13.46 0.21
CA THR A 236 -14.08 12.14 -0.46
C THR A 236 -14.12 11.05 0.61
N GLU A 237 -14.83 9.94 0.35
CA GLU A 237 -14.87 8.83 1.30
C GLU A 237 -13.51 8.13 1.37
N ILE A 238 -13.04 7.92 2.60
CA ILE A 238 -11.80 7.22 2.93
C ILE A 238 -12.10 6.04 3.82
N TYR A 239 -11.43 4.93 3.56
CA TYR A 239 -11.52 3.73 4.37
C TYR A 239 -10.11 3.28 4.77
N ALA A 240 -9.89 2.95 6.03
CA ALA A 240 -8.64 2.39 6.53
C ALA A 240 -8.72 0.87 6.63
N ASN A 241 -7.67 0.16 6.26
CA ASN A 241 -7.62 -1.29 6.45
C ASN A 241 -7.82 -1.65 7.93
N SER A 242 -8.66 -2.65 8.21
CA SER A 242 -8.94 -3.12 9.57
C SER A 242 -7.68 -3.58 10.31
N ARG A 243 -6.65 -3.99 9.57
CA ARG A 243 -5.29 -4.20 10.08
C ARG A 243 -4.52 -2.88 10.05
N SER A 244 -4.71 -2.07 11.10
CA SER A 244 -4.15 -0.71 11.21
C SER A 244 -2.64 -0.60 10.98
N HIS A 245 -1.87 -1.62 11.36
CA HIS A 245 -0.41 -1.66 11.17
C HIS A 245 0.04 -1.71 9.70
N LEU A 246 -0.87 -1.98 8.75
CA LEU A 246 -0.54 -2.04 7.32
C LEU A 246 -0.46 -0.65 6.67
N ASN A 247 -0.99 0.39 7.33
CA ASN A 247 -1.07 1.76 6.82
C ASN A 247 -1.65 1.83 5.38
N GLN A 248 -2.71 1.05 5.15
CA GLN A 248 -3.39 0.93 3.86
C GLN A 248 -4.75 1.60 3.89
N TYR A 249 -5.08 2.32 2.82
CA TYR A 249 -6.29 3.12 2.72
C TYR A 249 -6.92 3.01 1.33
N ILE A 250 -8.23 3.14 1.26
CA ILE A 250 -8.99 3.29 0.01
C ILE A 250 -9.61 4.68 0.00
N PHE A 251 -9.38 5.43 -1.07
CA PHE A 251 -10.07 6.69 -1.38
C PHE A 251 -11.05 6.47 -2.52
N VAL A 252 -12.28 6.94 -2.37
CA VAL A 252 -13.31 6.88 -3.43
C VAL A 252 -13.20 8.15 -4.29
N ASP A 253 -12.33 8.14 -5.31
CA ASP A 253 -12.09 9.31 -6.18
C ASP A 253 -13.35 9.74 -6.92
N LYS A 254 -14.11 8.78 -7.44
CA LYS A 254 -15.39 8.98 -8.14
C LYS A 254 -16.15 7.65 -8.25
N PRO A 255 -17.44 7.66 -8.64
CA PRO A 255 -18.21 6.43 -8.80
C PRO A 255 -17.48 5.38 -9.64
N GLY A 256 -17.21 4.23 -9.01
CA GLY A 256 -16.54 3.10 -9.64
C GLY A 256 -15.04 3.24 -9.85
N VAL A 257 -14.40 4.23 -9.22
CA VAL A 257 -12.93 4.39 -9.21
C VAL A 257 -12.42 4.57 -7.78
N LEU A 258 -11.53 3.67 -7.39
CA LEU A 258 -10.92 3.63 -6.07
C LEU A 258 -9.42 3.82 -6.21
N ILE A 259 -8.84 4.60 -5.29
CA ILE A 259 -7.40 4.73 -5.15
C ILE A 259 -7.02 3.97 -3.88
N TRP A 260 -6.31 2.87 -4.05
CA TRP A 260 -5.65 2.20 -2.94
C TRP A 260 -4.31 2.87 -2.68
N ALA A 261 -4.03 3.21 -1.44
CA ALA A 261 -2.80 3.85 -1.02
C ALA A 261 -2.18 3.12 0.16
N GLN A 262 -0.86 2.98 0.15
CA GLN A 262 -0.08 2.44 1.25
C GLN A 262 1.04 3.41 1.62
N TYR A 263 1.10 3.67 2.91
CA TYR A 263 2.04 4.58 3.53
C TYR A 263 3.17 3.81 4.22
N LYS A 264 4.42 4.12 3.89
CA LYS A 264 5.55 3.27 4.28
C LYS A 264 6.01 3.45 5.73
N HIS A 265 6.04 4.69 6.22
CA HIS A 265 6.69 5.01 7.50
C HIS A 265 5.69 5.36 8.61
N GLY A 266 4.50 5.85 8.28
CA GLY A 266 3.46 6.16 9.24
C GLY A 266 2.07 6.15 8.62
N GLY A 267 1.03 6.02 9.43
CA GLY A 267 -0.35 6.08 8.94
C GLY A 267 -0.74 7.48 8.43
N LEU A 268 -1.86 7.52 7.70
CA LEU A 268 -2.55 8.75 7.30
C LEU A 268 -2.79 9.65 8.52
N GLY A 269 -2.50 10.95 8.38
CA GLY A 269 -2.57 11.93 9.46
C GLY A 269 -1.32 11.99 10.35
N ASN A 270 -0.38 11.05 10.25
CA ASN A 270 0.88 11.08 11.00
C ASN A 270 2.08 11.50 10.13
N GLN A 271 2.05 11.17 8.84
CA GLN A 271 3.08 11.58 7.87
C GLN A 271 2.47 12.24 6.62
N LEU A 272 3.33 12.90 5.85
CA LEU A 272 2.99 13.40 4.52
C LEU A 272 3.06 12.25 3.50
N TRP A 273 2.48 12.46 2.32
CA TRP A 273 2.68 11.58 1.17
C TRP A 273 4.07 11.79 0.58
N GLU A 274 4.85 10.72 0.47
CA GLU A 274 6.26 10.78 0.13
C GLU A 274 6.64 9.88 -1.06
N LYS A 275 7.93 9.97 -1.42
CA LYS A 275 8.50 9.24 -2.55
C LYS A 275 8.34 7.72 -2.44
N TYR A 276 8.33 7.16 -1.23
CA TYR A 276 8.26 5.72 -1.01
C TYR A 276 6.87 5.19 -0.70
N ASP A 277 5.86 6.06 -0.71
CA ASP A 277 4.47 5.65 -0.61
C ASP A 277 3.97 5.17 -1.97
N TYR A 278 2.95 4.32 -1.92
CA TYR A 278 2.51 3.52 -3.05
C TYR A 278 1.02 3.69 -3.27
N TYR A 279 0.61 3.86 -4.52
CA TYR A 279 -0.80 3.77 -4.87
C TYR A 279 -1.05 2.76 -5.99
N ASN A 280 -2.29 2.29 -6.04
CA ASN A 280 -2.87 1.55 -7.14
C ASN A 280 -4.27 2.10 -7.41
N VAL A 281 -4.77 1.92 -8.63
CA VAL A 281 -6.13 2.35 -9.00
C VAL A 281 -6.94 1.13 -9.33
N TYR A 282 -8.12 1.05 -8.74
CA TYR A 282 -9.12 0.04 -9.06
C TYR A 282 -10.29 0.72 -9.72
N ALA A 283 -10.74 0.23 -10.88
CA ALA A 283 -11.94 0.76 -11.50
C ALA A 283 -12.83 -0.35 -12.08
N MET A 284 -14.15 -0.16 -12.01
CA MET A 284 -15.10 -1.07 -12.65
C MET A 284 -14.95 -1.04 -14.17
N ASP A 285 -14.72 0.15 -14.75
CA ASP A 285 -14.40 0.29 -16.17
C ASP A 285 -12.90 0.08 -16.41
N LYS A 286 -12.56 -1.03 -17.06
CA LYS A 286 -11.18 -1.38 -17.43
C LYS A 286 -10.51 -0.34 -18.33
N GLN A 287 -11.27 0.43 -19.11
CA GLN A 287 -10.72 1.51 -19.93
C GLN A 287 -10.26 2.70 -19.10
N VAL A 288 -10.88 2.98 -17.95
CA VAL A 288 -10.38 3.98 -16.99
C VAL A 288 -8.98 3.58 -16.51
N VAL A 289 -8.81 2.31 -16.15
CA VAL A 289 -7.51 1.76 -15.75
C VAL A 289 -6.47 1.92 -16.86
N ARG A 290 -6.81 1.50 -18.08
CA ARG A 290 -5.92 1.63 -19.25
C ARG A 290 -5.50 3.07 -19.51
N GLY A 291 -6.47 4.00 -19.47
CA GLY A 291 -6.22 5.42 -19.68
C GLY A 291 -5.29 6.03 -18.63
N ILE A 292 -5.36 5.56 -17.38
CA ILE A 292 -4.43 5.99 -16.32
C ILE A 292 -3.04 5.39 -16.55
N ILE A 293 -2.93 4.09 -16.83
CA ILE A 293 -1.64 3.42 -17.11
C ILE A 293 -0.91 4.08 -18.28
N ALA A 294 -1.64 4.49 -19.32
CA ALA A 294 -1.07 5.07 -20.54
C ALA A 294 -0.67 6.56 -20.39
N SER A 295 -1.11 7.26 -19.34
CA SER A 295 -0.94 8.72 -19.22
C SER A 295 -0.19 9.13 -17.96
N GLU A 296 1.07 9.53 -18.08
CA GLU A 296 1.87 10.06 -16.98
C GLU A 296 1.22 11.29 -16.32
N ALA A 297 0.55 12.13 -17.11
CA ALA A 297 -0.18 13.29 -16.59
C ALA A 297 -1.29 12.89 -15.61
N LYS A 298 -2.13 11.90 -15.98
CA LYS A 298 -3.19 11.38 -15.08
C LYS A 298 -2.62 10.72 -13.83
N GLN A 299 -1.46 10.08 -13.95
CA GLN A 299 -0.77 9.45 -12.83
C GLN A 299 -0.25 10.49 -11.84
N LYS A 300 0.32 11.59 -12.34
CA LYS A 300 0.76 12.73 -11.52
C LYS A 300 -0.43 13.44 -10.86
N GLU A 301 -1.57 13.54 -11.56
CA GLU A 301 -2.79 14.09 -10.99
C GLU A 301 -3.26 13.28 -9.78
N ILE A 302 -3.27 11.94 -9.87
CA ILE A 302 -3.64 11.06 -8.75
C ILE A 302 -2.65 11.19 -7.59
N ASP A 303 -1.34 11.18 -7.86
CA ASP A 303 -0.31 11.34 -6.84
C ASP A 303 -0.46 12.70 -6.12
N ALA A 304 -0.71 13.78 -6.86
CA ALA A 304 -0.96 15.11 -6.30
C ALA A 304 -2.24 15.19 -5.47
N LYS A 305 -3.33 14.51 -5.90
CA LYS A 305 -4.57 14.42 -5.12
C LYS A 305 -4.32 13.75 -3.76
N VAL A 306 -3.69 12.57 -3.76
CA VAL A 306 -3.38 11.84 -2.52
C VAL A 306 -2.45 12.65 -1.63
N ALA A 307 -1.45 13.35 -2.20
CA ALA A 307 -0.58 14.22 -1.45
C ALA A 307 -1.32 15.39 -0.77
N ASN A 308 -2.23 16.04 -1.49
CA ASN A 308 -3.02 17.14 -0.95
C ASN A 308 -3.97 16.68 0.17
N TRP A 309 -4.63 15.53 -0.02
CA TRP A 309 -5.47 14.92 1.01
C TRP A 309 -4.66 14.58 2.27
N SER A 310 -3.50 13.94 2.10
CA SER A 310 -2.59 13.59 3.19
C SER A 310 -2.17 14.81 4.00
N LYS A 311 -1.78 15.89 3.30
CA LYS A 311 -1.37 17.14 3.92
C LYS A 311 -2.52 17.76 4.73
N THR A 312 -3.70 17.85 4.13
CA THR A 312 -4.89 18.43 4.78
C THR A 312 -5.22 17.69 6.08
N ILE A 313 -5.23 16.36 6.04
CA ILE A 313 -5.49 15.52 7.21
C ILE A 313 -4.41 15.70 8.27
N LYS A 314 -3.13 15.65 7.86
CA LYS A 314 -2.01 15.83 8.80
C LYS A 314 -2.03 17.19 9.49
N ASP A 315 -2.29 18.27 8.76
CA ASP A 315 -2.30 19.63 9.33
C ASP A 315 -3.38 19.77 10.42
N VAL A 316 -4.55 19.16 10.23
CA VAL A 316 -5.62 19.14 11.24
C VAL A 316 -5.25 18.26 12.43
N GLU A 317 -4.72 17.07 12.18
CA GLU A 317 -4.32 16.13 13.23
C GLU A 317 -3.16 16.65 14.07
N ASP A 318 -2.19 17.33 13.46
CA ASP A 318 -1.09 17.99 14.18
C ASP A 318 -1.61 19.10 15.10
N LYS A 319 -2.58 19.90 14.63
CA LYS A 319 -3.25 20.90 15.47
C LYS A 319 -4.03 20.27 16.62
N ARG A 320 -4.78 19.19 16.36
CA ARG A 320 -5.53 18.45 17.40
C ARG A 320 -4.60 17.90 18.46
N ARG A 321 -3.52 17.21 18.07
CA ARG A 321 -2.51 16.67 18.99
C ARG A 321 -1.78 17.76 19.77
N ALA A 322 -1.49 18.90 19.14
CA ALA A 322 -0.89 20.05 19.82
C ALA A 322 -1.86 20.63 20.87
N ALA A 323 -3.15 20.75 20.55
CA ALA A 323 -4.17 21.21 21.50
C ALA A 323 -4.35 20.23 22.67
N GLU A 324 -4.42 18.92 22.41
CA GLU A 324 -4.48 17.89 23.45
C GLU A 324 -3.23 17.90 24.35
N THR A 325 -2.05 18.14 23.76
CA THR A 325 -0.80 18.25 24.51
C THR A 325 -0.82 19.51 25.39
N ALA A 326 -1.27 20.63 24.85
CA ALA A 326 -1.41 21.88 25.61
C ALA A 326 -2.41 21.74 26.76
N ASP A 327 -3.55 21.09 26.53
CA ASP A 327 -4.56 20.83 27.56
C ASP A 327 -4.02 19.88 28.65
N LYS A 328 -3.36 18.79 28.26
CA LYS A 328 -2.67 17.90 29.22
C LYS A 328 -1.67 18.66 30.08
N ILE A 329 -0.85 19.52 29.48
CA ILE A 329 0.14 20.33 30.20
C ILE A 329 -0.54 21.34 31.15
N ALA A 330 -1.63 21.98 30.71
CA ALA A 330 -2.39 22.92 31.53
C ALA A 330 -3.06 22.25 32.73
N ASN A 331 -3.55 21.02 32.55
CA ASN A 331 -4.23 20.26 33.59
C ASN A 331 -3.27 19.38 34.42
N GLN A 332 -2.00 19.26 34.01
CA GLN A 332 -1.01 18.50 34.75
C GLN A 332 -0.75 19.15 36.12
N ARG A 333 -0.70 18.31 37.15
CA ARG A 333 -0.32 18.67 38.52
C ARG A 333 0.86 17.82 38.98
N LEU A 334 1.58 18.34 39.96
CA LEU A 334 2.58 17.57 40.69
C LEU A 334 1.91 16.44 41.49
N PRO A 335 2.56 15.27 41.64
CA PRO A 335 2.10 14.24 42.56
C PRO A 335 1.99 14.76 44.00
N LYS A 336 1.09 14.19 44.79
CA LYS A 336 0.95 14.60 46.19
C LYS A 336 2.21 14.23 46.98
N GLU A 337 2.67 15.14 47.85
CA GLU A 337 3.74 14.85 48.81
C GLU A 337 3.25 13.79 49.81
N GLY A 338 4.08 12.77 50.01
CA GLY A 338 3.84 11.66 50.93
C GLY A 338 4.43 11.98 52.30
N MET A 339 5.50 11.28 52.68
CA MET A 339 6.24 11.55 53.91
C MET A 339 6.83 12.97 53.90
N VAL A 340 6.59 13.72 54.97
CA VAL A 340 7.15 15.06 55.19
C VAL A 340 8.17 15.01 56.33
N ASP A 341 9.45 15.15 55.98
CA ASP A 341 10.57 15.23 56.93
C ASP A 341 11.53 16.34 56.48
N ASN A 342 11.68 17.38 57.30
CA ASN A 342 12.45 18.57 56.93
C ASN A 342 13.96 18.29 56.76
N ASN A 343 14.52 17.34 57.52
CA ASN A 343 15.93 17.00 57.43
C ASN A 343 16.19 16.23 56.12
N LEU A 344 15.33 15.26 55.82
CA LEU A 344 15.44 14.47 54.59
C LEU A 344 15.10 15.27 53.34
N LYS A 345 14.25 16.30 53.43
CA LYS A 345 13.89 17.17 52.30
C LYS A 345 15.11 17.90 51.72
N ALA A 346 15.97 18.44 52.58
CA ALA A 346 17.20 19.10 52.15
C ALA A 346 18.17 18.11 51.49
N GLU A 347 18.35 16.91 52.07
CA GLU A 347 19.19 15.87 51.48
C GLU A 347 18.65 15.37 50.13
N THR A 348 17.32 15.26 50.01
CA THR A 348 16.65 14.81 48.78
C THR A 348 16.85 15.81 47.65
N LEU A 349 16.77 17.13 47.94
CA LEU A 349 17.07 18.16 46.95
C LEU A 349 18.53 18.11 46.51
N ALA A 350 19.47 17.98 47.45
CA ALA A 350 20.89 17.88 47.13
C ALA A 350 21.20 16.61 46.29
N ALA A 351 20.58 15.48 46.62
CA ALA A 351 20.68 14.24 45.87
C ALA A 351 20.14 14.37 44.43
N ALA A 352 19.03 15.08 44.25
CA ALA A 352 18.45 15.36 42.95
C ALA A 352 19.34 16.30 42.10
N GLN A 353 19.90 17.34 42.73
CA GLN A 353 20.84 18.26 42.08
C GLN A 353 22.13 17.56 41.65
N ALA A 354 22.69 16.71 42.52
CA ALA A 354 23.87 15.91 42.20
C ALA A 354 23.60 14.95 41.03
N TRP A 355 22.42 14.32 41.00
CA TRP A 355 22.00 13.48 39.88
C TRP A 355 21.91 14.29 38.58
N ALA A 356 21.19 15.41 38.59
CA ALA A 356 21.05 16.29 37.42
C ALA A 356 22.42 16.77 36.90
N ALA A 357 23.34 17.14 37.78
CA ALA A 357 24.70 17.54 37.41
C ALA A 357 25.49 16.38 36.79
N SER A 358 25.40 15.17 37.35
CA SER A 358 26.10 13.99 36.83
C SER A 358 25.66 13.59 35.42
N TRP A 359 24.37 13.82 35.12
CA TRP A 359 23.77 13.58 33.82
C TRP A 359 23.72 14.82 32.91
N LYS A 360 24.34 15.94 33.35
CA LYS A 360 24.43 17.21 32.61
C LYS A 360 23.07 17.73 32.13
N TRP A 361 22.07 17.68 32.99
CA TRP A 361 20.75 18.21 32.68
C TRP A 361 20.82 19.72 32.43
N VAL A 362 20.09 20.18 31.41
CA VAL A 362 20.00 21.61 31.07
C VAL A 362 18.97 22.32 31.95
N GLU A 363 18.05 21.56 32.53
CA GLU A 363 17.06 22.03 33.49
C GLU A 363 17.68 22.29 34.87
N THR A 364 17.13 23.29 35.56
CA THR A 364 17.51 23.60 36.94
C THR A 364 16.57 22.87 37.89
N VAL A 365 17.11 22.02 38.77
CA VAL A 365 16.33 21.36 39.82
C VAL A 365 15.90 22.38 40.86
N THR A 366 14.59 22.56 41.02
CA THR A 366 13.99 23.55 41.94
C THR A 366 13.43 22.93 43.21
N LYS A 367 12.96 21.68 43.14
CA LYS A 367 12.34 20.97 44.27
C LYS A 367 12.53 19.47 44.13
N ALA A 368 12.67 18.77 45.24
CA ALA A 368 12.56 17.32 45.27
C ALA A 368 11.90 16.90 46.59
N TYR A 369 11.02 15.90 46.53
CA TYR A 369 10.28 15.43 47.70
C TYR A 369 9.78 14.00 47.50
N PHE A 370 9.38 13.36 48.60
CA PHE A 370 8.86 12.00 48.60
C PHE A 370 7.37 11.99 48.27
N THR A 371 6.96 11.05 47.43
CA THR A 371 5.55 10.74 47.15
C THR A 371 5.10 9.47 47.88
N GLY A 372 6.05 8.62 48.28
CA GLY A 372 5.80 7.50 49.17
C GLY A 372 5.54 7.96 50.61
N ALA A 373 4.68 7.23 51.32
CA ALA A 373 4.39 7.48 52.73
C ALA A 373 5.42 6.85 53.67
N ASP A 374 6.15 5.83 53.23
CA ASP A 374 7.14 5.12 54.02
C ASP A 374 8.26 4.54 53.14
N TRP A 375 9.36 4.17 53.77
CA TRP A 375 10.52 3.53 53.18
C TRP A 375 10.30 2.04 52.94
N TYR A 376 10.73 1.57 51.78
CA TYR A 376 10.85 0.15 51.47
C TYR A 376 12.26 -0.34 51.81
N ILE A 377 12.37 -1.32 52.71
CA ILE A 377 13.67 -1.89 53.11
C ILE A 377 14.11 -2.94 52.09
N VAL A 378 15.29 -2.73 51.51
CA VAL A 378 15.93 -3.67 50.59
C VAL A 378 16.93 -4.52 51.35
N ARG A 379 16.73 -5.83 51.28
CA ARG A 379 17.59 -6.84 51.94
C ARG A 379 18.32 -7.68 50.90
N HIS A 380 19.50 -8.16 51.25
CA HIS A 380 20.21 -9.14 50.46
C HIS A 380 19.40 -10.44 50.38
N LYS A 381 19.16 -10.95 49.17
CA LYS A 381 18.22 -12.07 48.93
C LYS A 381 18.57 -13.36 49.66
N LEU A 382 19.86 -13.63 49.89
CA LEU A 382 20.32 -14.88 50.49
C LEU A 382 20.54 -14.76 52.00
N THR A 383 21.00 -13.61 52.48
CA THR A 383 21.44 -13.44 53.88
C THR A 383 20.46 -12.64 54.73
N GLY A 384 19.49 -11.95 54.11
CA GLY A 384 18.50 -11.12 54.83
C GLY A 384 19.05 -9.81 55.41
N ILE A 385 20.36 -9.56 55.29
CA ILE A 385 21.03 -8.35 55.77
C ILE A 385 20.43 -7.12 55.06
N ILE A 386 20.19 -6.05 55.82
CA ILE A 386 19.71 -4.77 55.29
C ILE A 386 20.82 -4.16 54.43
N LEU A 387 20.51 -3.84 53.19
CA LEU A 387 21.43 -3.17 52.28
C LEU A 387 21.16 -1.67 52.25
N ARG A 388 19.89 -1.31 52.01
CA ARG A 388 19.44 0.07 51.88
C ARG A 388 17.95 0.17 52.12
N ARG A 389 17.45 1.39 52.17
CA ARG A 389 16.02 1.68 52.07
C ARG A 389 15.74 2.58 50.87
N GLU A 390 14.57 2.42 50.25
CA GLU A 390 14.14 3.17 49.07
C GLU A 390 12.78 3.82 49.29
N ILE A 391 12.56 4.99 48.70
CA ILE A 391 11.26 5.67 48.71
C ILE A 391 11.01 6.33 47.36
N ARG A 392 9.75 6.31 46.92
CA ARG A 392 9.34 7.00 45.69
C ARG A 392 9.26 8.48 45.95
N GLY A 393 9.66 9.27 44.96
CA GLY A 393 9.57 10.72 45.00
C GLY A 393 9.51 11.32 43.61
N VAL A 394 9.68 12.63 43.58
CA VAL A 394 9.79 13.39 42.34
C VAL A 394 10.92 14.41 42.41
N ILE A 395 11.46 14.69 41.24
CA ILE A 395 12.42 15.79 41.01
C ILE A 395 11.72 16.79 40.10
N VAL A 396 11.50 18.00 40.61
CA VAL A 396 10.86 19.11 39.90
C VAL A 396 11.93 20.07 39.41
N MET A 397 11.75 20.56 38.19
CA MET A 397 12.74 21.36 37.50
C MET A 397 12.10 22.50 36.70
N SER A 398 12.78 23.63 36.64
CA SER A 398 12.50 24.70 35.67
C SER A 398 13.29 24.44 34.39
N ARG A 399 12.64 24.66 33.24
CA ARG A 399 13.21 24.43 31.92
C ARG A 399 13.60 25.75 31.24
N PRO A 400 14.58 25.73 30.32
CA PRO A 400 14.93 26.91 29.52
C PRO A 400 13.79 27.45 28.63
N ASP A 401 12.82 26.61 28.27
CA ASP A 401 11.64 26.99 27.47
C ASP A 401 10.55 27.73 28.28
N GLY A 402 10.85 28.13 29.52
CA GLY A 402 9.93 28.85 30.41
C GLY A 402 8.89 27.97 31.11
N MET A 403 8.87 26.67 30.81
CA MET A 403 7.97 25.70 31.44
C MET A 403 8.64 25.03 32.64
N CYS A 404 7.86 24.27 33.40
CA CYS A 404 8.37 23.39 34.43
C CYS A 404 8.18 21.93 34.01
N SER A 405 8.84 21.05 34.73
CA SER A 405 8.69 19.62 34.53
C SER A 405 9.05 18.83 35.77
N PHE A 406 8.69 17.55 35.79
CA PHE A 406 9.18 16.64 36.81
C PHE A 406 9.49 15.25 36.24
N HIS A 407 10.35 14.55 36.97
CA HIS A 407 10.55 13.11 36.85
C HIS A 407 10.03 12.41 38.10
N TYR A 408 9.45 11.22 37.92
CA TYR A 408 9.39 10.26 39.01
C TYR A 408 10.79 9.75 39.32
N ALA A 409 11.12 9.67 40.60
CA ALA A 409 12.42 9.24 41.08
C ALA A 409 12.28 8.22 42.21
N VAL A 410 13.32 7.44 42.40
CA VAL A 410 13.52 6.61 43.58
C VAL A 410 14.70 7.21 44.33
N PHE A 411 14.47 7.58 45.59
CA PHE A 411 15.50 8.02 46.51
C PHE A 411 15.86 6.87 47.45
N ALA A 412 17.11 6.78 47.85
CA ALA A 412 17.60 5.70 48.69
C ALA A 412 18.61 6.18 49.74
N GLN A 413 18.78 5.38 50.78
CA GLN A 413 19.84 5.52 51.77
C GLN A 413 20.46 4.15 52.03
N GLU A 414 21.77 4.04 51.83
CA GLU A 414 22.54 2.83 52.19
C GLU A 414 22.56 2.62 53.69
N TYR A 415 22.55 1.36 54.13
CA TYR A 415 22.69 0.97 55.52
C TYR A 415 24.13 0.49 55.78
N ASP A 416 24.82 1.11 56.73
CA ASP A 416 26.24 0.80 57.02
C ASP A 416 26.43 -0.34 58.05
N GLY A 417 25.34 -0.98 58.49
CA GLY A 417 25.34 -1.94 59.58
C GLY A 417 24.80 -1.37 60.90
N SER A 418 24.80 -0.05 61.06
CA SER A 418 24.35 0.65 62.28
C SER A 418 23.28 1.72 62.02
N LYS A 419 23.36 2.44 60.91
CA LYS A 419 22.44 3.53 60.56
C LYS A 419 22.27 3.66 59.04
N TYR A 420 21.25 4.42 58.65
CA TYR A 420 21.08 4.84 57.26
C TYR A 420 21.90 6.10 56.98
N ASN A 421 22.60 6.09 55.85
CA ASN A 421 23.44 7.19 55.38
C ASN A 421 22.64 8.28 54.65
N LYS A 422 23.33 9.23 54.01
CA LYS A 422 22.70 10.32 53.26
C LYS A 422 21.81 9.82 52.12
N VAL A 423 20.74 10.57 51.85
CA VAL A 423 19.88 10.32 50.68
C VAL A 423 20.69 10.46 49.38
N TYR A 424 20.48 9.53 48.45
CA TYR A 424 20.93 9.63 47.07
C TYR A 424 19.81 9.27 46.09
N THR A 425 19.92 9.70 44.83
CA THR A 425 18.97 9.32 43.77
C THR A 425 19.37 7.95 43.23
N ALA A 426 18.55 6.93 43.47
CA ALA A 426 18.80 5.56 43.03
C ALA A 426 18.36 5.30 41.58
N GLY A 427 17.41 6.08 41.06
CA GLY A 427 16.97 6.00 39.68
C GLY A 427 15.85 6.98 39.36
N ILE A 428 15.62 7.18 38.06
CA ILE A 428 14.53 8.01 37.54
C ILE A 428 13.71 7.22 36.53
N THR A 429 12.42 7.53 36.43
CA THR A 429 11.58 7.02 35.34
C THR A 429 11.85 7.87 34.07
N PRO A 430 12.22 7.23 32.94
CA PRO A 430 12.36 7.93 31.67
C PRO A 430 11.04 8.56 31.22
N GLY A 431 11.12 9.70 30.53
CA GLY A 431 9.95 10.47 30.11
C GLY A 431 9.64 11.59 31.10
N GLN A 432 10.15 12.78 30.78
CA GLN A 432 9.92 14.00 31.55
C GLN A 432 8.47 14.48 31.36
N ILE A 433 7.79 14.78 32.45
CA ILE A 433 6.40 15.25 32.42
C ILE A 433 6.42 16.78 32.52
N LYS A 434 5.91 17.46 31.48
CA LYS A 434 5.83 18.94 31.42
C LYS A 434 4.56 19.44 32.11
N LEU A 435 4.65 20.61 32.75
CA LEU A 435 3.53 21.31 33.37
C LEU A 435 3.80 22.83 33.44
N ASN A 436 2.73 23.61 33.59
CA ASN A 436 2.86 25.03 33.90
C ASN A 436 3.59 25.24 35.23
N CYS A 437 4.51 26.20 35.30
CA CYS A 437 5.28 26.46 36.52
C CYS A 437 4.43 26.90 37.71
N GLU A 438 3.24 27.44 37.50
CA GLU A 438 2.28 27.72 38.58
C GLU A 438 1.85 26.46 39.33
N HIS A 439 1.75 25.34 38.63
CA HIS A 439 1.41 24.04 39.20
C HIS A 439 2.63 23.31 39.79
N ALA A 440 3.82 23.90 39.67
CA ALA A 440 5.08 23.34 40.15
C ALA A 440 5.55 23.94 41.49
N LYS A 441 4.83 24.93 42.03
CA LYS A 441 5.15 25.62 43.29
C LYS A 441 4.91 24.73 44.52
#